data_AF-A0A942RWQ1-F1
#
_entry.id   AF-A0A942RWQ1-F1
#
_cell.length_a   1.000
_cell.length_b   1.000
_cell.length_c   1.000
_cell.angle_alpha   90.00
_cell.angle_beta   90.00
_cell.angle_gamma   90.00
#
_symmetry.space_group_name_H-M   'P 1'
#
loop_
_entity.id
_entity.type
_entity.pdbx_description
1 polymer ?
#
loop_
_entity_poly.entity_id
_entity_poly.type
_entity_poly.pdbx_seq_one_letter_code
_entity_poly.pdbx_strand_id
1 'polypeptide(L)'
;FLIASHIKPWCKSSNSERIDPHNGFLLLPNLDKAFDLGFITFTDSGEICISSKFSEYDVLGVSKAMKILIKEKNKPYLAYHQSNVFCP
;
A
#
# COMPACT_ATOMS: atom_id res chain seq x y z
N PHE A 1 7.15 0.49 -16.26
CA PHE A 1 7.57 1.52 -15.30
C PHE A 1 6.88 1.20 -13.97
N LEU A 2 7.65 0.99 -12.89
CA LEU A 2 7.15 0.60 -11.56
C LEU A 2 7.86 1.44 -10.50
N ILE A 3 7.17 1.74 -9.41
CA ILE A 3 7.70 2.46 -8.25
C ILE A 3 7.86 1.47 -7.11
N ALA A 4 9.01 1.53 -6.43
CA ALA A 4 9.23 0.82 -5.17
C ALA A 4 8.62 1.66 -4.03
N SER A 5 7.34 1.44 -3.78
CA SER A 5 6.54 2.15 -2.78
C SER A 5 6.79 1.58 -1.39
N HIS A 6 7.06 2.41 -0.38
CA HIS A 6 7.25 1.94 1.00
C HIS A 6 5.91 1.64 1.66
N ILE A 7 5.77 0.49 2.34
CA ILE A 7 4.53 0.13 3.04
C ILE A 7 4.35 1.01 4.29
N LYS A 8 5.37 1.02 5.16
CA LYS A 8 5.49 1.98 6.25
C LYS A 8 6.24 3.19 5.71
N PRO A 9 5.65 4.41 5.74
CA PRO A 9 6.25 5.58 5.12
C PRO A 9 7.70 5.82 5.53
N TRP A 10 8.55 6.22 4.59
CA TRP A 10 9.99 6.42 4.81
C TRP A 10 10.30 7.34 6.00
N CYS A 11 9.49 8.39 6.19
CA CYS A 11 9.63 9.35 7.28
C CYS A 11 9.28 8.78 8.67
N LYS A 12 8.53 7.68 8.72
CA LYS A 12 8.14 6.96 9.96
C LYS A 12 8.95 5.69 10.17
N SER A 13 9.71 5.27 9.18
CA SER A 13 10.58 4.09 9.21
C SER A 13 11.92 4.41 9.87
N SER A 14 12.40 3.49 10.69
CA SER A 14 13.77 3.44 11.20
C SER A 14 14.77 3.14 10.07
N ASN A 15 16.07 3.30 10.34
CA ASN A 15 17.10 3.08 9.32
C ASN A 15 17.12 1.64 8.76
N SER A 16 16.85 0.64 9.59
CA SER A 16 16.74 -0.76 9.13
C SER A 16 15.48 -0.98 8.29
N GLU A 17 14.34 -0.43 8.70
CA GLU A 17 13.08 -0.55 7.96
C GLU A 17 13.11 0.17 6.60
N ARG A 18 13.90 1.24 6.46
CA ARG A 18 14.05 1.99 5.19
C ARG A 18 14.70 1.17 4.08
N ILE A 19 15.61 0.27 4.45
CA ILE A 19 16.37 -0.59 3.52
C ILE A 19 15.84 -2.02 3.49
N ASP A 20 14.79 -2.32 4.26
CA ASP A 20 14.18 -3.65 4.28
C ASP A 20 13.36 -3.87 2.99
N PRO A 21 13.71 -4.87 2.15
CA PRO A 21 12.95 -5.17 0.93
C PRO A 21 11.51 -5.63 1.22
N HIS A 22 11.17 -6.00 2.46
CA HIS A 22 9.81 -6.34 2.87
C HIS A 22 8.99 -5.12 3.29
N ASN A 23 9.59 -3.94 3.42
CA ASN A 23 8.89 -2.69 3.65
C ASN A 23 8.54 -1.99 2.32
N GLY A 24 8.28 -2.75 1.26
CA GLY A 24 7.88 -2.14 0.00
C GLY A 24 7.12 -3.06 -0.96
N PHE A 25 6.40 -2.42 -1.86
CA PHE A 25 5.72 -3.04 -2.99
C PHE A 25 6.15 -2.40 -4.31
N LEU A 26 6.09 -3.17 -5.39
CA LEU A 26 6.22 -2.64 -6.74
C LEU A 26 4.84 -2.28 -7.27
N LEU A 27 4.57 -0.98 -7.39
CA LEU A 27 3.28 -0.45 -7.80
C LEU A 27 3.39 0.36 -9.10
N LEU A 28 2.29 0.42 -9.84
CA LEU A 28 2.13 1.40 -10.91
C LEU A 28 2.01 2.81 -10.28
N PRO A 29 2.39 3.90 -10.98
CA PRO A 29 2.41 5.24 -10.40
C PRO A 29 1.08 5.73 -9.83
N ASN A 30 -0.04 5.37 -10.46
CA ASN A 30 -1.38 5.66 -9.97
C ASN A 30 -1.70 4.92 -8.66
N LEU A 31 -1.31 3.64 -8.57
CA LEU A 31 -1.51 2.82 -7.37
C LEU A 31 -0.60 3.28 -6.22
N ASP A 32 0.66 3.56 -6.52
CA ASP A 32 1.62 4.14 -5.57
C ASP A 32 1.06 5.41 -4.94
N LYS A 33 0.57 6.35 -5.77
CA LYS A 33 -0.01 7.59 -5.27
C LYS A 33 -1.26 7.38 -4.42
N ALA A 34 -2.14 6.47 -4.84
CA ALA A 34 -3.35 6.15 -4.07
C ALA A 34 -3.02 5.46 -2.73
N PHE A 35 -2.00 4.61 -2.71
CA PHE A 35 -1.54 3.90 -1.53
C PHE A 35 -0.91 4.88 -0.52
N ASP A 36 0.03 5.72 -0.96
CA ASP A 36 0.69 6.73 -0.14
C ASP A 36 -0.27 7.76 0.48
N LEU A 37 -1.35 8.10 -0.24
CA LEU A 37 -2.40 9.00 0.24
C LEU A 37 -3.43 8.31 1.14
N GLY A 38 -3.31 7.00 1.35
CA GLY A 38 -4.22 6.22 2.19
C GLY A 38 -5.58 5.95 1.54
N PHE A 39 -5.72 6.14 0.23
CA PHE A 39 -6.94 5.83 -0.51
C PHE A 39 -7.11 4.34 -0.80
N ILE A 40 -6.01 3.59 -0.82
CA ILE A 40 -6.04 2.13 -0.91
C ILE A 40 -5.09 1.52 0.13
N THR A 41 -5.39 0.29 0.54
CA THR A 41 -4.48 -0.58 1.28
C THR A 41 -4.72 -2.02 0.81
N PHE A 42 -4.08 -3.00 1.45
CA PHE A 42 -4.31 -4.42 1.18
C PHE A 42 -4.65 -5.17 2.47
N THR A 43 -5.41 -6.25 2.36
CA THR A 43 -5.61 -7.22 3.44
C THR A 43 -4.37 -8.10 3.61
N ASP A 44 -4.28 -8.86 4.70
CA ASP A 44 -3.22 -9.85 4.91
C ASP A 44 -3.23 -10.97 3.84
N SER A 45 -4.39 -11.20 3.22
CA SER A 45 -4.56 -12.11 2.08
C SER A 45 -4.16 -11.47 0.74
N GLY A 46 -3.83 -10.18 0.74
CA GLY A 46 -3.38 -9.41 -0.42
C GLY A 46 -4.47 -8.77 -1.26
N GLU A 47 -5.73 -8.86 -0.84
CA GLU A 47 -6.86 -8.24 -1.54
C GLU A 47 -6.87 -6.73 -1.31
N ILE A 48 -7.16 -5.95 -2.35
CA ILE A 48 -7.20 -4.49 -2.22
C ILE A 48 -8.39 -4.04 -1.36
N CYS A 49 -8.14 -3.08 -0.48
CA CYS A 49 -9.16 -2.33 0.24
C CYS A 49 -9.15 -0.90 -0.30
N ILE A 50 -10.32 -0.41 -0.71
CA ILE A 50 -10.48 0.93 -1.28
C ILE A 50 -11.25 1.80 -0.28
N SER A 51 -10.70 2.98 0.01
CA SER A 51 -11.32 4.00 0.84
C SER A 51 -12.67 4.44 0.28
N SER A 52 -13.64 4.68 1.14
CA SER A 52 -14.91 5.33 0.80
C SER A 52 -14.72 6.75 0.26
N LYS A 53 -13.59 7.39 0.54
CA LYS A 53 -13.23 8.74 0.06
C LYS A 53 -12.61 8.75 -1.33
N PHE A 54 -12.29 7.59 -1.89
CA PHE A 54 -11.68 7.51 -3.21
C PHE A 54 -12.75 7.34 -4.29
N SER A 55 -13.39 8.44 -4.68
CA SER A 55 -14.35 8.45 -5.79
C SER A 55 -13.67 8.18 -7.13
N GLU A 56 -14.37 7.52 -8.07
CA GLU A 56 -13.89 7.27 -9.44
C GLU A 56 -12.55 6.52 -9.52
N TYR A 57 -12.29 5.64 -8.52
CA TYR A 57 -11.07 4.82 -8.46
C TYR A 57 -10.88 3.97 -9.73
N ASP A 58 -11.97 3.59 -10.40
CA ASP A 58 -12.02 2.82 -11.63
C ASP A 58 -11.50 3.62 -12.84
N VAL A 59 -11.81 4.91 -12.92
CA VAL A 59 -11.27 5.82 -13.96
C VAL A 59 -9.74 5.93 -13.83
N LEU A 60 -9.24 5.86 -12.61
CA LEU A 60 -7.81 5.83 -12.31
C LEU A 60 -7.19 4.44 -12.42
N GLY A 61 -7.93 3.46 -12.95
CA GLY A 61 -7.46 2.11 -13.22
C GLY A 61 -7.32 1.23 -11.98
N VAL A 62 -7.94 1.59 -10.86
CA VAL A 62 -8.00 0.75 -9.65
C VAL A 62 -9.24 -0.15 -9.75
N SER A 63 -9.10 -1.43 -9.41
CA SER A 63 -10.21 -2.38 -9.44
C SER A 63 -10.27 -3.17 -8.14
N LYS A 64 -11.48 -3.45 -7.66
CA LYS A 64 -11.73 -4.31 -6.48
C LYS A 64 -11.22 -5.74 -6.65
N ALA A 65 -10.95 -6.18 -7.88
CA ALA A 65 -10.36 -7.48 -8.16
C ALA A 65 -8.83 -7.52 -8.02
N MET A 66 -8.18 -6.37 -7.77
CA MET A 66 -6.73 -6.32 -7.64
C MET A 66 -6.25 -7.05 -6.38
N LYS A 67 -5.16 -7.78 -6.56
CA LYS A 67 -4.53 -8.56 -5.51
C LYS A 67 -3.02 -8.48 -5.64
N ILE A 68 -2.33 -8.49 -4.51
CA ILE A 68 -0.87 -8.57 -4.46
C ILE A 68 -0.43 -9.79 -3.65
N LEU A 69 0.82 -10.21 -3.84
CA LEU A 69 1.42 -11.22 -2.98
C LEU A 69 1.91 -10.60 -1.67
N ILE A 70 1.34 -11.02 -0.55
CA ILE A 70 1.79 -10.66 0.79
C ILE A 70 2.66 -11.79 1.35
N LYS A 71 3.84 -11.44 1.86
CA LYS A 71 4.68 -12.35 2.66
C LYS A 71 4.52 -12.01 4.14
N GLU A 72 4.79 -12.98 5.02
CA GLU A 72 4.72 -12.78 6.48
C GLU A 72 5.50 -11.54 6.95
N LYS A 73 6.66 -11.28 6.34
CA LYS A 73 7.51 -10.12 6.67
C LYS A 73 6.93 -8.76 6.24
N ASN A 74 5.97 -8.73 5.30
CA ASN A 74 5.29 -7.50 4.93
C ASN A 74 4.22 -7.11 5.96
N LYS A 75 3.63 -8.10 6.67
CA LYS A 75 2.46 -7.89 7.53
C LYS A 75 2.65 -6.84 8.63
N PRO A 76 3.80 -6.76 9.34
CA PRO A 76 4.00 -5.71 10.34
C PRO A 76 3.92 -4.30 9.75
N TYR A 77 4.49 -4.10 8.55
CA TYR A 77 4.42 -2.82 7.85
C TYR A 77 3.01 -2.55 7.33
N LEU A 78 2.32 -3.58 6.85
CA LEU A 78 0.95 -3.45 6.35
C LEU A 78 -0.03 -3.11 7.49
N ALA A 79 0.14 -3.71 8.67
CA ALA A 79 -0.62 -3.37 9.86
C ALA A 79 -0.40 -1.91 10.28
N TYR A 80 0.84 -1.40 10.17
CA TYR A 80 1.12 0.02 10.36
C TYR A 80 0.36 0.88 9.34
N HIS A 81 0.45 0.54 8.05
CA HIS A 81 -0.22 1.27 6.98
C HIS A 81 -1.73 1.33 7.19
N GLN A 82 -2.37 0.17 7.45
CA GLN A 82 -3.80 0.06 7.73
C GLN A 82 -4.26 0.91 8.92
N SER A 83 -3.42 1.05 9.95
CA SER A 83 -3.78 1.76 11.19
C SER A 83 -3.42 3.25 11.19
N ASN A 84 -2.43 3.68 10.40
CA ASN A 84 -1.85 5.03 10.48
C ASN A 84 -1.90 5.82 9.18
N VAL A 85 -2.09 5.17 8.03
CA VAL A 85 -2.05 5.80 6.70
C VAL A 85 -3.39 5.64 6.01
N PHE A 86 -3.92 4.42 5.96
CA PHE A 86 -5.19 4.13 5.32
C PHE A 86 -6.32 4.92 5.96
N CYS A 87 -7.06 5.65 5.13
CA CYS A 87 -8.28 6.32 5.54
C CYS A 87 -9.47 5.52 4.99
N PRO A 88 -10.20 4.75 5.80
CA PRO A 88 -11.39 4.05 5.33
C PRO A 88 -12.45 4.99 4.75
#